data_AF-A0A086L3V6-F1
#
_entry.id   AF-A0A086L3V6-F1
#
_cell.length_a   1.000
_cell.length_b   1.000
_cell.length_c   1.000
_cell.angle_alpha   90.00
_cell.angle_beta   90.00
_cell.angle_gamma   90.00
#
_symmetry.space_group_name_H-M   'P 1'
#
loop_
_entity.id
_entity.type
_entity.pdbx_description
1 polymer ?
#
loop_
_entity_poly.entity_id
_entity_poly.type
_entity_poly.pdbx_seq_one_letter_code
_entity_poly.pdbx_strand_id
1 'polypeptide(L)'
;EDFFVVIQGTGHNSGCAQRVLRVEDMQQDPLNPPKFRHKRAPAAAGSPPPPVMHSPPRKLTQQDQAEWKIPPSISNWKNQKGYTIPLDKRLQADGRNLQDVSINDKFASLSEALYIAERQAREEIRLRNEIKKQKKIKEEEMREQQLRLLAAQARAER
;
A
#
# COMPACT_ATOMS: atom_id res chain seq x y z
N GLU A 1 25.10 -26.25 -59.91
CA GLU A 1 24.71 -27.67 -60.14
C GLU A 1 25.78 -28.50 -59.48
N ASP A 2 25.41 -29.15 -58.39
CA ASP A 2 26.39 -29.76 -57.50
C ASP A 2 26.34 -31.27 -57.71
N PHE A 3 27.40 -31.79 -58.32
CA PHE A 3 27.60 -33.23 -58.48
C PHE A 3 28.38 -33.73 -57.27
N PHE A 4 27.73 -34.58 -56.49
CA PHE A 4 28.36 -35.21 -55.34
C PHE A 4 28.79 -36.60 -55.71
N VAL A 5 30.05 -36.89 -55.39
CA VAL A 5 30.59 -38.22 -55.63
C VAL A 5 30.59 -39.00 -54.33
N VAL A 6 29.75 -40.02 -54.25
CA VAL A 6 29.51 -40.80 -53.03
C VAL A 6 30.14 -42.17 -53.18
N ILE A 7 30.94 -42.53 -52.17
CA ILE A 7 31.49 -43.88 -51.99
C ILE A 7 30.55 -44.61 -51.03
N GLN A 8 29.89 -45.66 -51.50
CA GLN A 8 28.98 -46.45 -50.66
C GLN A 8 29.74 -47.52 -49.87
N GLY A 9 29.23 -47.85 -48.68
CA GLY A 9 29.66 -49.04 -47.93
C GLY A 9 29.44 -50.33 -48.73
N THR A 10 30.22 -51.35 -48.42
CA THR A 10 30.36 -52.59 -49.23
C THR A 10 29.03 -53.32 -49.43
N GLY A 11 28.68 -53.63 -50.70
CA GLY A 11 27.70 -54.67 -51.04
C GLY A 11 26.54 -54.31 -51.98
N HIS A 12 26.33 -53.04 -52.35
CA HIS A 12 25.11 -52.63 -53.08
C HIS A 12 25.37 -51.79 -54.35
N ASN A 13 26.57 -51.89 -54.91
CA ASN A 13 26.91 -51.18 -56.13
C ASN A 13 27.30 -52.15 -57.22
N SER A 14 26.59 -52.12 -58.36
CA SER A 14 26.69 -53.03 -59.51
C SER A 14 28.08 -53.00 -60.18
N GLY A 15 29.12 -53.40 -59.45
CA GLY A 15 30.51 -53.41 -59.87
C GLY A 15 31.24 -52.07 -59.85
N CYS A 16 30.59 -50.92 -59.59
CA CYS A 16 31.31 -49.64 -59.50
C CYS A 16 31.66 -49.27 -58.05
N ALA A 17 32.87 -48.76 -57.84
CA ALA A 17 33.33 -48.35 -56.51
C ALA A 17 32.71 -47.03 -56.05
N GLN A 18 32.23 -46.20 -56.98
CA GLN A 18 31.83 -44.83 -56.73
C GLN A 18 30.65 -44.42 -57.62
N ARG A 19 29.68 -43.68 -57.06
CA ARG A 19 28.55 -43.12 -57.82
C ARG A 19 28.64 -41.60 -57.84
N VAL A 20 28.36 -41.04 -59.00
CA VAL A 20 28.15 -39.60 -59.17
C VAL A 20 26.65 -39.34 -59.10
N LEU A 21 26.22 -38.56 -58.13
CA LEU A 21 24.82 -38.14 -57.97
C LEU A 21 24.72 -36.67 -58.32
N ARG A 22 23.76 -36.36 -59.20
CA ARG A 22 23.31 -34.99 -59.43
C ARG A 22 22.21 -34.69 -58.43
N VAL A 23 22.50 -33.81 -57.47
CA VAL A 23 21.48 -33.35 -56.52
C VAL A 23 21.00 -32.01 -57.03
N GLU A 24 19.70 -31.92 -57.28
CA GLU A 24 19.03 -30.68 -57.67
C GLU A 24 18.06 -30.26 -56.59
N ASP A 25 18.00 -28.95 -56.33
CA ASP A 25 16.98 -28.39 -55.47
C ASP A 25 15.63 -28.53 -56.16
N MET A 26 14.66 -29.14 -55.46
CA MET A 26 13.30 -29.25 -55.96
C MET A 26 12.67 -27.86 -56.05
N GLN A 27 12.14 -27.49 -57.22
CA GLN A 27 11.44 -26.22 -57.43
C GLN A 27 10.27 -26.09 -56.44
N GLN A 28 10.30 -25.05 -55.60
CA GLN A 28 9.26 -24.79 -54.60
C GLN A 28 8.16 -23.88 -55.18
N ASP A 29 6.90 -24.24 -54.96
CA ASP A 29 5.74 -23.44 -55.36
C ASP A 29 5.65 -22.16 -54.50
N PRO A 30 5.68 -20.96 -55.10
CA PRO A 30 5.63 -19.70 -54.36
C PRO A 30 4.30 -19.45 -53.63
N LEU A 31 3.23 -20.16 -53.97
CA LEU A 31 1.90 -19.99 -53.34
C LEU A 31 1.60 -21.03 -52.24
N ASN A 32 2.56 -21.92 -51.94
CA ASN A 32 2.33 -23.01 -50.99
C ASN A 32 2.40 -22.52 -49.53
N PRO A 33 1.40 -22.80 -48.68
CA PRO A 33 1.43 -22.40 -47.28
C PRO A 33 2.48 -23.18 -46.45
N PRO A 34 2.86 -22.65 -45.25
CA PRO A 34 3.79 -23.34 -44.35
C PRO A 34 3.29 -24.72 -43.93
N LYS A 35 4.08 -25.77 -44.20
CA LYS A 35 3.71 -27.17 -43.97
C LYS A 35 3.76 -27.61 -42.50
N PHE A 36 4.54 -26.94 -41.65
CA PHE A 36 4.82 -27.40 -40.29
C PHE A 36 4.30 -26.43 -39.23
N ARG A 37 3.78 -26.98 -38.13
CA ARG A 37 3.34 -26.22 -36.95
C ARG A 37 4.48 -26.08 -35.95
N HIS A 38 4.51 -24.96 -35.21
CA HIS A 38 5.46 -24.78 -34.12
C HIS A 38 5.16 -25.73 -32.96
N LYS A 39 6.16 -26.49 -32.52
CA LYS A 39 6.13 -27.30 -31.30
C LYS A 39 7.06 -26.69 -30.27
N ARG A 40 6.58 -26.45 -29.04
CA ARG A 40 7.42 -26.02 -27.92
C ARG A 40 8.17 -27.24 -27.36
N ALA A 41 9.49 -27.23 -27.48
CA ALA A 41 10.35 -28.22 -26.84
C ALA A 41 10.70 -27.76 -25.41
N PRO A 42 10.95 -28.70 -24.47
CA PRO A 42 11.55 -28.35 -23.18
C PRO A 42 12.93 -27.75 -23.40
N ALA A 43 13.40 -26.95 -22.44
CA ALA A 43 14.73 -26.37 -22.49
C ALA A 43 15.78 -27.48 -22.63
N ALA A 44 16.74 -27.30 -23.55
CA ALA A 44 17.86 -28.21 -23.71
C ALA A 44 18.66 -28.30 -22.40
N ALA A 45 19.32 -29.44 -22.18
CA ALA A 45 20.25 -29.57 -21.07
C ALA A 45 21.34 -28.49 -21.19
N GLY A 46 21.64 -27.81 -20.07
CA GLY A 46 22.74 -26.86 -20.01
C GLY A 46 24.09 -27.54 -20.25
N SER A 47 25.13 -26.75 -20.50
CA SER A 47 26.50 -27.27 -20.46
C SER A 47 26.77 -27.89 -19.07
N PRO A 48 27.67 -28.89 -18.97
CA PRO A 48 28.06 -29.42 -17.67
C PRO A 48 28.47 -28.28 -16.72
N PRO A 49 28.04 -28.32 -15.44
CA PRO A 49 28.31 -27.23 -14.52
C PRO A 49 29.83 -27.06 -14.36
N PRO A 50 30.35 -25.83 -14.48
CA PRO A 50 31.78 -25.59 -14.32
C PRO A 50 32.23 -25.88 -12.89
N PRO A 51 33.49 -26.29 -12.68
CA PRO A 51 34.02 -26.50 -11.33
C PRO A 51 34.06 -25.18 -10.56
N VAL A 52 33.43 -25.16 -9.38
CA VAL A 52 33.41 -23.96 -8.53
C VAL A 52 34.56 -24.02 -7.54
N MET A 53 35.56 -23.16 -7.75
CA MET A 53 36.76 -23.06 -6.92
C MET A 53 36.53 -22.12 -5.73
N HIS A 54 35.80 -22.58 -4.71
CA HIS A 54 35.64 -21.86 -3.46
C HIS A 54 36.89 -22.00 -2.56
N SER A 55 37.11 -21.02 -1.68
CA SER A 55 38.01 -21.20 -0.53
C SER A 55 37.43 -22.23 0.45
N PRO A 56 38.25 -22.79 1.36
CA PRO A 56 37.74 -23.69 2.40
C PRO A 56 36.60 -23.03 3.19
N PRO A 57 35.53 -23.78 3.52
CA PRO A 57 34.37 -23.22 4.20
C PRO A 57 34.78 -22.67 5.57
N ARG A 58 34.35 -21.43 5.86
CA ARG A 58 34.53 -20.83 7.19
C ARG A 58 33.72 -21.62 8.21
N LYS A 59 34.31 -21.90 9.38
CA LYS A 59 33.61 -22.57 10.47
C LYS A 59 32.51 -21.65 11.00
N LEU A 60 31.25 -22.08 10.88
CA LEU A 60 30.11 -21.37 11.44
C LEU A 60 30.01 -21.69 12.94
N THR A 61 29.86 -20.67 13.77
CA THR A 61 29.59 -20.90 15.20
C THR A 61 28.08 -21.08 15.42
N GLN A 62 27.71 -21.75 16.52
CA GLN A 62 26.29 -21.90 16.88
C GLN A 62 25.62 -20.55 17.20
N GLN A 63 26.40 -19.58 17.69
CA GLN A 63 25.93 -18.23 17.98
C GLN A 63 25.56 -17.49 16.68
N ASP A 64 26.43 -17.53 15.68
CA ASP A 64 26.14 -16.95 14.36
C ASP A 64 24.85 -17.56 13.79
N GLN A 65 24.72 -18.89 13.84
CA GLN A 65 23.52 -19.55 13.32
C GLN A 65 22.24 -19.11 14.05
N ALA A 66 22.31 -18.90 15.36
CA ALA A 66 21.17 -18.47 16.16
C ALA A 66 20.76 -17.02 15.89
N GLU A 67 21.73 -16.12 15.71
CA GLU A 67 21.48 -14.71 15.40
C GLU A 67 20.80 -14.53 14.03
N TRP A 68 21.15 -15.37 13.06
CA TRP A 68 20.53 -15.38 11.74
C TRP A 68 19.21 -16.17 11.67
N LYS A 69 18.66 -16.62 12.80
CA LYS A 69 17.38 -17.33 12.83
C LYS A 69 16.21 -16.36 12.67
N ILE A 70 15.67 -16.30 11.46
CA ILE A 70 14.51 -15.46 11.13
C ILE A 70 13.23 -16.02 11.79
N PRO A 71 12.52 -15.23 12.62
CA PRO A 71 11.23 -15.63 13.19
C PRO A 71 10.16 -15.85 12.11
N PRO A 72 9.17 -16.74 12.32
CA PRO A 72 8.09 -16.94 11.37
C PRO A 72 7.24 -15.67 11.22
N SER A 73 6.84 -15.36 9.98
CA SER A 73 5.95 -14.23 9.70
C SER A 73 4.50 -14.60 9.99
N ILE A 74 3.96 -14.02 11.05
CA ILE A 74 2.54 -14.12 11.41
C ILE A 74 1.88 -12.80 11.03
N SER A 75 1.08 -12.80 9.97
CA SER A 75 0.42 -11.59 9.51
C SER A 75 -0.97 -11.42 10.12
N ASN A 76 -1.35 -10.17 10.40
CA ASN A 76 -2.69 -9.82 10.91
C ASN A 76 -3.77 -9.82 9.82
N TRP A 77 -3.40 -9.90 8.52
CA TRP A 77 -4.34 -9.85 7.39
C TRP A 77 -4.47 -11.15 6.60
N LYS A 78 -3.40 -11.92 6.45
CA LYS A 78 -3.34 -13.09 5.55
C LYS A 78 -2.94 -14.36 6.29
N ASN A 79 -3.72 -15.40 6.07
CA ASN A 79 -3.46 -16.75 6.55
C ASN A 79 -3.85 -17.75 5.45
N GLN A 80 -3.00 -17.90 4.44
CA GLN A 80 -3.31 -18.70 3.25
C GLN A 80 -3.64 -20.17 3.57
N LYS A 81 -2.97 -20.73 4.58
CA LYS A 81 -3.13 -22.13 4.99
C LYS A 81 -4.16 -22.31 6.12
N GLY A 82 -4.77 -21.23 6.61
CA GLY A 82 -5.81 -21.31 7.63
C GLY A 82 -5.35 -21.82 9.00
N TYR A 83 -4.09 -21.61 9.38
CA TYR A 83 -3.59 -22.09 10.68
C TYR A 83 -4.30 -21.45 11.87
N THR A 84 -4.58 -22.25 12.90
CA THR A 84 -5.06 -21.79 14.20
C THR A 84 -3.87 -21.32 15.04
N ILE A 85 -3.65 -20.01 15.06
CA ILE A 85 -2.55 -19.37 15.78
C ILE A 85 -3.11 -18.77 17.08
N PRO A 86 -2.51 -19.06 18.25
CA PRO A 86 -2.93 -18.49 19.53
C PRO A 86 -2.70 -16.98 19.59
N LEU A 87 -3.43 -16.30 20.48
CA LEU A 87 -3.47 -14.84 20.53
C LEU A 87 -2.14 -14.20 20.90
N ASP A 88 -1.38 -14.83 21.80
CA ASP A 88 -0.04 -14.37 22.17
C ASP A 88 0.88 -14.28 20.95
N LYS A 89 0.93 -15.33 20.11
CA LYS A 89 1.78 -15.35 18.91
C LYS A 89 1.31 -14.40 17.82
N ARG A 90 0.01 -14.11 17.75
CA ARG A 90 -0.53 -13.09 16.82
C ARG A 90 -0.15 -11.68 17.26
N LEU A 91 -0.21 -11.41 18.57
CA LEU A 91 0.12 -10.11 19.13
C LEU A 91 1.64 -9.89 19.25
N GLN A 92 2.45 -10.94 19.28
CA GLN A 92 3.90 -10.84 19.48
C GLN A 92 4.63 -10.01 18.42
N ALA A 93 4.15 -10.03 17.17
CA ALA A 93 4.72 -9.22 16.09
C ALA A 93 4.24 -7.75 16.15
N ASP A 94 3.30 -7.43 17.03
CA ASP A 94 2.69 -6.12 17.14
C ASP A 94 3.50 -5.23 18.07
N GLY A 95 4.33 -4.36 17.47
CA GLY A 95 5.20 -3.43 18.19
C GLY A 95 4.47 -2.30 18.93
N ARG A 96 3.13 -2.26 18.90
CA ARG A 96 2.34 -1.25 19.61
C ARG A 96 2.61 -1.20 21.12
N ASN A 97 2.93 -2.34 21.73
CA ASN A 97 3.27 -2.41 23.16
C ASN A 97 4.64 -1.80 23.50
N LEU A 98 5.50 -1.57 22.50
CA LEU A 98 6.80 -0.91 22.69
C LEU A 98 6.69 0.62 22.57
N GLN A 99 5.52 1.14 22.20
CA GLN A 99 5.31 2.57 22.02
C GLN A 99 4.81 3.21 23.32
N ASP A 100 5.67 3.98 23.98
CA ASP A 100 5.27 4.81 25.11
C ASP A 100 4.53 6.07 24.61
N VAL A 101 3.27 6.22 25.01
CA VAL A 101 2.48 7.41 24.69
C VAL A 101 2.77 8.49 25.73
N SER A 102 3.64 9.45 25.38
CA SER A 102 3.90 10.65 26.19
C SER A 102 2.96 11.80 25.80
N ILE A 103 2.35 12.47 26.77
CA ILE A 103 1.51 13.66 26.55
C ILE A 103 2.27 14.90 27.01
N ASN A 104 2.14 16.00 26.27
CA ASN A 104 2.80 17.28 26.58
C ASN A 104 1.99 18.11 27.59
N ASP A 105 2.64 18.66 28.62
CA ASP A 105 2.01 19.50 29.66
C ASP A 105 1.31 20.75 29.12
N LYS A 106 1.70 21.22 27.93
CA LYS A 106 1.02 22.35 27.25
C LYS A 106 -0.46 22.08 26.99
N PHE A 107 -0.87 20.81 26.86
CA PHE A 107 -2.28 20.47 26.72
C PHE A 107 -3.08 20.81 27.99
N ALA A 108 -2.50 20.62 29.18
CA ALA A 108 -3.13 21.01 30.43
C ALA A 108 -3.25 22.54 30.53
N SER A 109 -2.16 23.26 30.25
CA SER A 109 -2.16 24.73 30.24
C SER A 109 -3.18 25.31 29.25
N LEU A 110 -3.30 24.73 28.05
CA LEU A 110 -4.28 25.14 27.06
C LEU A 110 -5.71 24.89 27.55
N SER A 111 -5.98 23.71 28.14
CA SER A 111 -7.31 23.39 28.65
C SER A 111 -7.76 24.32 29.78
N GLU A 112 -6.83 24.71 30.65
CA GLU A 112 -7.07 25.67 31.72
C GLU A 112 -7.34 27.07 31.17
N ALA A 113 -6.51 27.53 30.22
CA ALA A 113 -6.71 28.84 29.58
C ALA A 113 -8.07 28.94 28.89
N LEU A 114 -8.51 27.87 28.21
CA LEU A 114 -9.83 27.82 27.59
C LEU A 114 -10.95 27.86 28.63
N TYR A 115 -10.80 27.19 29.77
CA TYR A 115 -11.80 27.20 30.83
C TYR A 115 -11.94 28.59 31.48
N ILE A 116 -10.82 29.30 31.66
CA ILE A 116 -10.81 30.68 32.17
C ILE A 116 -11.48 31.61 31.16
N ALA A 117 -11.11 31.52 29.88
CA ALA A 117 -11.70 32.34 28.82
C ALA A 117 -13.21 32.11 28.68
N GLU A 118 -13.67 30.85 28.80
CA GLU A 118 -15.10 30.53 28.79
C GLU A 118 -15.83 31.19 29.97
N ARG A 119 -15.28 31.10 31.17
CA ARG A 119 -15.88 31.72 32.36
C ARG A 119 -16.01 33.22 32.20
N GLN A 120 -14.97 33.90 31.73
CA GLN A 120 -14.98 35.34 31.47
C GLN A 120 -16.05 35.70 30.43
N ALA A 121 -16.12 34.99 29.31
CA ALA A 121 -17.12 35.23 28.28
C ALA A 121 -18.56 35.06 28.81
N ARG A 122 -18.81 34.05 29.67
CA ARG A 122 -20.13 33.86 30.30
C ARG A 122 -20.49 35.00 31.24
N GLU A 123 -19.55 35.48 32.04
CA GLU A 123 -19.74 36.62 32.95
C GLU A 123 -20.04 37.90 32.16
N GLU A 124 -19.28 38.19 31.11
CA GLU A 124 -19.52 39.33 30.22
C GLU A 124 -20.91 39.27 29.55
N ILE A 125 -21.32 38.11 29.06
CA ILE A 125 -22.66 37.91 28.47
C ILE A 125 -23.74 38.18 29.52
N ARG A 126 -23.57 37.67 30.75
CA ARG A 126 -24.52 37.87 31.85
C ARG A 126 -24.67 39.36 32.17
N LEU A 127 -23.56 40.06 32.37
CA LEU A 127 -23.55 41.51 32.65
C LEU A 127 -24.16 42.31 31.49
N ARG A 128 -23.82 41.97 30.25
CA ARG A 128 -24.39 42.63 29.07
C ARG A 128 -25.90 42.44 28.97
N ASN A 129 -26.41 41.25 29.29
CA ASN A 129 -27.84 40.97 29.30
C ASN A 129 -28.56 41.73 30.42
N GLU A 130 -27.93 41.87 31.60
CA GLU A 130 -28.47 42.64 32.71
C GLU A 130 -28.55 44.14 32.38
N ILE A 131 -27.49 44.71 31.80
CA ILE A 131 -27.48 46.12 31.34
C ILE A 131 -28.54 46.34 30.26
N LYS A 132 -28.68 45.42 29.29
CA LYS A 132 -29.73 45.50 28.26
C LYS A 132 -31.12 45.47 28.88
N LYS A 133 -31.36 44.62 29.88
CA LYS A 133 -32.64 44.55 30.60
C LYS A 133 -32.93 45.86 31.33
N GLN A 134 -31.95 46.43 32.04
CA GLN A 134 -32.11 47.71 32.74
C GLN A 134 -32.40 48.87 31.79
N LYS A 135 -31.71 48.93 30.64
CA LYS A 135 -32.01 49.95 29.60
C LYS A 135 -33.43 49.81 29.07
N LYS A 136 -33.88 48.58 28.81
CA LYS A 136 -35.24 48.31 28.33
C LYS A 136 -36.30 48.74 29.34
N ILE A 137 -36.11 48.45 30.63
CA ILE A 137 -37.02 48.90 31.70
C ILE A 137 -37.10 50.43 31.72
N LYS A 138 -35.96 51.13 31.66
CA LYS A 138 -35.93 52.61 31.61
C LYS A 138 -36.61 53.16 30.36
N GLU A 139 -36.43 52.54 29.20
CA GLU A 139 -37.11 52.94 27.96
C GLU A 139 -38.63 52.74 28.07
N GLU A 140 -39.09 51.65 28.68
CA GLU A 140 -40.50 51.38 28.95
C GLU A 140 -41.09 52.40 29.94
N GLU A 141 -40.39 52.73 31.03
CA GLU A 141 -40.78 53.77 32.00
C GLU A 141 -40.90 55.15 31.35
N MET A 142 -39.92 55.56 30.53
CA MET A 142 -39.96 56.82 29.79
C MET A 142 -41.14 56.86 28.80
N ARG A 143 -41.42 55.73 28.13
CA ARG A 143 -42.54 55.62 27.21
C ARG A 143 -43.88 55.70 27.94
N GLU A 144 -44.00 55.09 29.12
CA GLU A 144 -45.20 55.19 29.96
C GLU A 144 -45.41 56.64 30.44
N GLN A 145 -44.36 57.34 30.87
CA GLN A 145 -44.43 58.76 31.24
C GLN A 145 -44.88 59.64 30.07
N GLN A 146 -44.32 59.42 28.87
CA GLN A 146 -44.73 60.14 27.66
C GLN A 146 -46.21 59.92 27.33
N LEU A 147 -46.68 58.67 27.39
CA LEU A 147 -48.10 58.35 27.16
C LEU A 147 -49.01 58.99 28.21
N ARG A 148 -48.57 59.03 29.48
CA ARG A 148 -49.32 59.67 30.57
C ARG A 148 -49.44 61.18 30.37
N LEU A 149 -48.38 61.86 29.95
CA LEU A 149 -48.41 63.29 29.63
C LEU A 149 -49.33 63.59 28.45
N LEU A 150 -49.24 62.81 27.38
CA LEU A 150 -50.07 62.97 26.18
C LEU A 150 -51.55 62.74 26.48
N ALA A 151 -51.88 61.75 27.32
CA ALA A 151 -53.25 61.51 27.80
C ALA A 151 -53.77 62.66 28.70
N ALA A 152 -52.91 63.28 29.53
CA ALA A 152 -53.29 64.42 30.34
C ALA A 152 -53.57 65.67 29.48
N GLN A 153 -52.74 65.93 28.46
CA GLN A 153 -52.97 67.00 27.49
C GLN A 153 -54.29 66.80 26.73
N ALA A 154 -54.55 65.60 26.21
CA ALA A 154 -55.79 65.29 25.51
C ALA A 154 -57.05 65.41 26.38
N ARG A 155 -56.95 65.25 27.71
CA ARG A 155 -58.05 65.52 28.65
C ARG A 155 -58.28 67.00 28.92
N ALA A 156 -57.22 67.81 28.87
CA ALA A 156 -57.30 69.26 29.13
C ALA A 156 -57.84 70.05 27.92
N GLU A 157 -57.70 69.51 26.71
CA GLU A 157 -58.27 70.06 25.47
C GLU A 157 -59.78 69.78 25.29
N ARG A 158 -60.41 69.09 26.25
CA ARG A 158 -61.82 68.69 26.22
C ARG A 158 -62.65 69.47 27.23
#